data_AF-A0A433PCW9-F1
#
_entry.id   AF-A0A433PCW9-F1
#
_cell.length_a   1.000
_cell.length_b   1.000
_cell.length_c   1.000
_cell.angle_alpha   90.00
_cell.angle_beta   90.00
_cell.angle_gamma   90.00
#
_symmetry.space_group_name_H-M   'P 1'
#
loop_
_entity.id
_entity.type
_entity.pdbx_description
1 polymer ?
#
loop_
_entity_poly.entity_id
_entity_poly.type
_entity_poly.pdbx_seq_one_letter_code
_entity_poly.pdbx_strand_id
1 'polypeptide(L)'
;MFSSKQLVATSTPQHPATSATETMRAIEWQGKRDMRVNEHRPKPKLTQPTDVIIQMTSSTICGSDLHLYHDEIPGVLKGDILGHEGVGIIGENIKVLKPGDRVAVSAVIACGTCEYCKQGLYSCCDTTNPSREMEDMYGECPATALPASLAILTSL
;
A
#
# COMPACT_ATOMS: atom_id res chain seq x y z
N MET A 1 -23.63 0.52 13.17
CA MET A 1 -22.49 -0.41 13.33
C MET A 1 -21.79 -0.52 11.98
N PHE A 2 -20.75 0.29 11.75
CA PHE A 2 -19.92 0.16 10.56
C PHE A 2 -19.00 -1.04 10.77
N SER A 3 -19.26 -2.15 10.08
CA SER A 3 -18.36 -3.30 10.08
C SER A 3 -17.16 -2.94 9.20
N SER A 4 -16.06 -2.51 9.83
CA SER A 4 -14.78 -2.23 9.16
C SER A 4 -14.18 -3.56 8.69
N LYS A 5 -14.47 -3.94 7.44
CA LYS A 5 -13.79 -5.05 6.78
C LYS A 5 -12.40 -4.58 6.35
N GLN A 6 -11.42 -4.79 7.22
CA GLN A 6 -10.03 -4.42 6.98
C GLN A 6 -9.36 -5.51 6.13
N LEU A 7 -8.65 -5.09 5.08
CA LEU A 7 -8.00 -6.01 4.16
C LEU A 7 -6.55 -6.29 4.55
N VAL A 8 -6.14 -7.50 4.18
CA VAL A 8 -4.88 -8.14 4.47
C VAL A 8 -4.11 -8.27 3.15
N ALA A 9 -2.87 -7.79 3.09
CA ALA A 9 -1.98 -8.11 1.98
C ALA A 9 -0.86 -9.04 2.47
N THR A 10 -0.59 -10.11 1.73
CA THR A 10 0.46 -11.08 2.02
C THR A 10 1.43 -11.14 0.87
N SER A 11 2.69 -10.81 1.16
CA SER A 11 3.91 -10.96 0.35
C SER A 11 4.35 -9.76 -0.50
N THR A 12 5.67 -9.59 -0.53
CA THR A 12 6.45 -8.57 -1.23
C THR A 12 6.39 -8.78 -2.76
N PRO A 13 5.99 -7.80 -3.58
CA PRO A 13 6.05 -7.96 -5.02
C PRO A 13 7.16 -7.12 -5.65
N GLN A 14 8.06 -7.81 -6.34
CA GLN A 14 8.78 -7.24 -7.47
C GLN A 14 7.77 -6.94 -8.58
N HIS A 15 7.73 -5.69 -9.07
CA HIS A 15 6.81 -5.26 -10.12
C HIS A 15 7.06 -6.03 -11.43
N PRO A 16 6.16 -6.93 -11.88
CA PRO A 16 6.27 -7.53 -13.20
C PRO A 16 5.77 -6.52 -14.23
N ALA A 17 6.62 -6.17 -15.19
CA ALA A 17 6.23 -5.36 -16.34
C ALA A 17 5.10 -6.08 -17.09
N THR A 18 3.91 -5.49 -17.15
CA THR A 18 2.74 -6.08 -17.85
C THR A 18 2.18 -5.11 -18.89
N SER A 19 1.73 -5.66 -20.02
CA SER A 19 1.39 -5.00 -21.29
C SER A 19 0.50 -3.75 -21.20
N ALA A 20 0.87 -2.74 -22.00
CA ALA A 20 0.50 -1.33 -21.89
C ALA A 20 -0.68 -0.89 -22.77
N THR A 21 -1.90 -0.89 -22.24
CA THR A 21 -3.02 -0.16 -22.89
C THR A 21 -3.83 0.73 -21.96
N GLU A 22 -3.77 0.55 -20.64
CA GLU A 22 -4.43 1.46 -19.69
C GLU A 22 -3.44 2.02 -18.67
N THR A 23 -3.42 3.35 -18.56
CA THR A 23 -2.56 4.10 -17.64
C THR A 23 -3.36 4.93 -16.66
N MET A 24 -2.68 5.48 -15.66
CA MET A 24 -3.19 6.36 -14.62
C MET A 24 -2.11 7.35 -14.18
N ARG A 25 -2.52 8.37 -13.43
CA ARG A 25 -1.61 9.30 -12.78
C ARG A 25 -1.16 8.78 -11.42
N ALA A 26 0.11 8.99 -11.08
CA ALA A 26 0.66 8.62 -9.77
C ALA A 26 1.78 9.58 -9.36
N ILE A 27 1.90 9.87 -8.06
CA ILE A 27 3.06 10.59 -7.50
C ILE A 27 4.16 9.57 -7.23
N GLU A 28 5.28 9.72 -7.90
CA GLU A 28 6.44 8.85 -7.76
C GLU A 28 7.59 9.55 -7.07
N TRP A 29 8.27 8.81 -6.20
CA TRP A 29 9.56 9.22 -5.66
C TRP A 29 10.66 9.07 -6.72
N GLN A 30 11.40 10.14 -6.99
CA GLN A 30 12.46 10.17 -8.01
C GLN A 30 13.87 10.32 -7.40
N GLY A 31 13.93 10.52 -6.09
CA GLY A 31 15.16 10.75 -5.35
C GLY A 31 14.90 11.65 -4.15
N LYS A 32 15.94 11.83 -3.33
CA LYS A 32 15.93 12.81 -2.24
C LYS A 32 15.47 14.17 -2.75
N ARG A 33 14.38 14.66 -2.17
CA ARG A 33 13.72 15.93 -2.50
C ARG A 33 13.14 16.04 -3.91
N ASP A 34 12.95 14.93 -4.62
CA ASP A 34 12.38 14.88 -5.97
C ASP A 34 11.17 13.93 -6.00
N MET A 35 9.97 14.49 -6.09
CA MET A 35 8.72 13.76 -6.31
C MET A 35 8.06 14.31 -7.56
N ARG A 36 7.55 13.43 -8.43
CA ARG A 36 6.95 13.84 -9.71
C ARG A 36 5.67 13.09 -9.98
N VAL A 37 4.74 13.77 -10.64
CA VAL A 37 3.57 13.10 -11.22
C VAL A 37 4.01 12.36 -12.47
N ASN A 38 3.84 11.04 -12.49
CA ASN A 38 3.86 10.25 -13.70
C ASN A 38 2.45 10.21 -14.28
N GLU A 39 2.26 10.82 -15.44
CA GLU A 39 0.97 10.92 -16.13
C GLU A 39 0.51 9.59 -16.76
N HIS A 40 1.42 8.62 -16.90
CA HIS A 40 1.23 7.41 -17.70
C HIS A 40 1.65 6.12 -16.99
N ARG A 41 1.50 6.06 -15.66
CA ARG A 41 1.79 4.84 -14.89
C ARG A 41 0.82 3.73 -15.32
N PRO A 42 1.27 2.50 -15.63
CA PRO A 42 0.35 1.41 -15.95
C PRO A 42 -0.62 1.16 -14.79
N LYS A 43 -1.89 0.93 -15.12
CA LYS A 43 -2.85 0.51 -14.09
C LYS A 43 -2.43 -0.83 -13.48
N PRO A 44 -2.55 -0.97 -12.15
CA PRO A 44 -2.28 -2.23 -11.48
C PRO A 44 -3.29 -3.30 -11.88
N LYS A 45 -2.88 -4.56 -11.71
CA LYS A 45 -3.71 -5.74 -11.94
C LYS A 45 -3.76 -6.56 -10.67
N LEU A 46 -4.86 -7.27 -10.47
CA LEU A 46 -4.98 -8.24 -9.39
C LEU A 46 -3.97 -9.37 -9.62
N THR A 47 -3.12 -9.64 -8.62
CA THR A 47 -2.09 -10.69 -8.70
C THR A 47 -2.34 -11.83 -7.73
N GLN A 48 -2.91 -11.52 -6.56
CA GLN A 48 -3.26 -12.46 -5.52
C GLN A 48 -4.77 -12.48 -5.26
N PRO A 49 -5.34 -13.62 -4.82
CA PRO A 49 -6.76 -13.72 -4.46
C PRO A 49 -7.24 -12.76 -3.36
N THR A 50 -6.31 -12.17 -2.62
CA THR A 50 -6.55 -11.19 -1.56
C THR A 50 -6.51 -9.74 -2.03
N ASP A 51 -6.07 -9.49 -3.27
CA ASP A 51 -5.92 -8.15 -3.81
C ASP A 51 -7.28 -7.48 -4.06
N VAL A 52 -7.28 -6.15 -4.01
CA VAL A 52 -8.41 -5.30 -4.38
C VAL A 52 -7.91 -4.10 -5.16
N ILE A 53 -8.58 -3.76 -6.26
CA ILE A 53 -8.37 -2.51 -6.95
C ILE A 53 -9.27 -1.43 -6.37
N ILE A 54 -8.68 -0.33 -5.89
CA ILE A 54 -9.40 0.80 -5.32
C ILE A 54 -9.28 2.01 -6.25
N GLN A 55 -10.42 2.58 -6.62
CA GLN A 55 -10.48 3.90 -7.21
C GLN A 55 -10.38 4.95 -6.10
N MET A 56 -9.21 5.58 -5.98
CA MET A 56 -8.97 6.62 -5.00
C MET A 56 -9.78 7.87 -5.34
N THR A 57 -10.50 8.36 -4.34
CA THR A 57 -11.31 9.58 -4.43
C THR A 57 -10.62 10.75 -3.75
N SER A 58 -9.83 10.49 -2.71
CA SER A 58 -9.06 11.49 -1.99
C SER A 58 -7.88 10.82 -1.27
N SER A 59 -6.80 11.57 -1.11
CA SER A 59 -5.63 11.21 -0.32
C SER A 59 -5.20 12.43 0.51
N THR A 60 -4.60 12.20 1.67
CA THR A 60 -3.96 13.23 2.48
C THR A 60 -2.44 13.10 2.40
N ILE A 61 -1.75 14.13 2.88
CA ILE A 61 -0.29 14.13 3.08
C ILE A 61 -0.06 13.99 4.58
N CYS A 62 0.77 13.03 4.97
CA CYS A 62 1.16 12.83 6.35
C CYS A 62 2.52 13.47 6.63
N GLY A 63 2.81 13.79 7.89
CA GLY A 63 4.14 14.23 8.31
C GLY A 63 5.22 13.19 8.01
N SER A 64 4.87 11.89 8.05
CA SER A 64 5.78 10.79 7.73
C SER A 64 6.22 10.75 6.26
N ASP A 65 5.45 11.33 5.34
CA ASP A 65 5.86 11.43 3.93
C ASP A 65 7.14 12.28 3.77
N LEU A 66 7.42 13.19 4.70
CA LEU A 66 8.65 13.98 4.72
C LEU A 66 9.90 13.13 4.96
N HIS A 67 9.79 12.04 5.74
CA HIS A 67 10.90 11.13 5.94
C HIS A 67 11.29 10.41 4.64
N LEU A 68 10.28 10.07 3.81
CA LEU A 68 10.50 9.52 2.47
C LEU A 68 11.06 10.60 1.53
N TYR A 69 10.52 11.83 1.59
CA TYR A 69 11.01 12.96 0.81
C TYR A 69 12.50 13.26 1.05
N HIS A 70 12.95 13.14 2.30
CA HIS A 70 14.34 13.43 2.69
C HIS A 70 15.30 12.24 2.60
N ASP A 71 14.82 11.07 2.18
CA ASP A 71 15.60 9.83 2.12
C ASP A 71 16.14 9.42 3.50
N GLU A 72 15.27 9.52 4.52
CA GLU A 72 15.58 9.19 5.93
C GLU A 72 15.13 7.77 6.31
N ILE A 73 14.24 7.16 5.52
CA ILE A 73 13.77 5.79 5.72
C ILE A 73 14.32 4.93 4.57
N PRO A 74 15.09 3.86 4.87
CA PRO A 74 15.63 2.99 3.83
C PRO A 74 14.52 2.21 3.13
N GLY A 75 14.74 1.86 1.86
CA GLY A 75 13.89 0.93 1.12
C GLY A 75 12.96 1.55 0.07
N VAL A 76 12.89 2.89 -0.03
CA VAL A 76 12.20 3.56 -1.15
C VAL A 76 13.10 3.53 -2.38
N LEU A 77 12.54 3.10 -3.51
CA LEU A 77 13.23 3.03 -4.79
C LEU A 77 12.69 4.10 -5.74
N LYS A 78 13.54 4.50 -6.69
CA LYS A 78 13.15 5.40 -7.77
C LYS A 78 11.97 4.80 -8.54
N GLY A 79 10.89 5.56 -8.66
CA GLY A 79 9.65 5.15 -9.30
C GLY A 79 8.63 4.54 -8.33
N ASP A 80 8.92 4.43 -7.04
CA ASP A 80 7.92 4.00 -6.06
C ASP A 80 6.81 5.04 -5.94
N ILE A 81 5.57 4.56 -5.88
CA ILE A 81 4.40 5.42 -5.69
C ILE A 81 4.27 5.72 -4.19
N LEU A 82 3.93 6.97 -3.85
CA LEU A 82 3.76 7.43 -2.47
C LEU A 82 2.30 7.72 -2.10
N GLY A 83 2.02 7.80 -0.79
CA GLY A 83 0.68 8.00 -0.24
C GLY A 83 0.13 6.79 0.53
N HIS A 84 0.02 6.91 1.86
CA HIS A 84 -0.45 5.84 2.73
C HIS A 84 -1.75 6.21 3.49
N GLU A 85 -2.36 7.34 3.15
CA GLU A 85 -3.58 7.84 3.77
C GLU A 85 -4.59 8.25 2.69
N GLY A 86 -5.69 7.50 2.56
CA GLY A 86 -6.69 7.86 1.56
C GLY A 86 -8.00 7.10 1.68
N VAL A 87 -8.98 7.57 0.90
CA VAL A 87 -10.29 6.96 0.77
C VAL A 87 -10.63 6.73 -0.68
N GLY A 88 -11.32 5.63 -0.95
CA GLY A 88 -11.66 5.24 -2.30
C GLY A 88 -12.91 4.38 -2.39
N ILE A 89 -13.18 3.96 -3.61
CA ILE A 89 -14.29 3.10 -3.98
C ILE A 89 -13.71 1.83 -4.59
N ILE A 90 -14.23 0.67 -4.22
CA ILE A 90 -13.76 -0.59 -4.78
C ILE A 90 -14.16 -0.68 -6.25
N GLY A 91 -13.17 -0.83 -7.12
CA GLY A 91 -13.37 -1.05 -8.54
C GLY A 91 -13.49 -2.53 -8.86
N GLU A 92 -12.47 -3.31 -8.49
CA GLU A 92 -12.37 -4.73 -8.81
C GLU A 92 -11.80 -5.50 -7.62
N ASN A 93 -12.28 -6.72 -7.34
CA ASN A 93 -11.68 -7.56 -6.30
C ASN A 93 -12.02 -9.04 -6.52
N ILE A 94 -11.37 -9.91 -5.75
CA ILE A 94 -11.53 -11.35 -5.93
C ILE A 94 -12.53 -11.98 -4.94
N LYS A 95 -12.54 -11.64 -3.63
CA LYS A 95 -13.35 -12.44 -2.68
C LYS A 95 -14.04 -11.82 -1.45
N VAL A 96 -13.90 -10.55 -1.09
CA VAL A 96 -14.35 -10.12 0.28
C VAL A 96 -15.18 -8.84 0.36
N LEU A 97 -15.04 -7.94 -0.61
CA LEU A 97 -15.74 -6.65 -0.63
C LEU A 97 -16.62 -6.55 -1.88
N LYS A 98 -17.52 -5.58 -1.97
CA LYS A 98 -18.34 -5.41 -3.17
C LYS A 98 -17.79 -4.25 -3.98
N PRO A 99 -17.65 -4.37 -5.31
CA PRO A 99 -17.48 -3.21 -6.17
C PRO A 99 -18.52 -2.13 -5.82
N GLY A 100 -18.06 -0.89 -5.68
CA GLY A 100 -18.86 0.25 -5.23
C GLY A 100 -18.82 0.53 -3.72
N ASP A 101 -18.29 -0.37 -2.89
CA ASP A 101 -18.11 -0.08 -1.46
C ASP A 101 -17.08 1.04 -1.26
N ARG A 102 -17.35 1.96 -0.32
CA ARG A 102 -16.42 3.01 0.07
C ARG A 102 -15.51 2.53 1.19
N VAL A 103 -14.21 2.69 1.01
CA VAL A 103 -13.17 2.18 1.92
C VAL A 103 -12.18 3.27 2.31
N ALA A 104 -11.64 3.14 3.53
CA ALA A 104 -10.46 3.88 3.97
C ALA A 104 -9.25 2.94 3.92
N VAL A 105 -8.14 3.44 3.38
CA VAL A 105 -6.89 2.69 3.24
C VAL A 105 -6.08 2.89 4.52
N SER A 106 -5.62 1.78 5.10
CA SER A 106 -4.69 1.79 6.23
C SER A 106 -3.26 1.70 5.71
N ALA A 107 -2.35 2.46 6.31
CA ALA A 107 -0.91 2.36 6.05
C ALA A 107 -0.32 1.00 6.48
N VAL A 108 -1.02 0.27 7.36
CA VAL A 108 -0.57 -0.99 7.97
C VAL A 108 -1.03 -2.18 7.13
N ILE A 109 -0.08 -2.95 6.62
CA ILE A 109 -0.35 -4.26 6.02
C ILE A 109 -0.25 -5.32 7.10
N ALA A 110 -1.35 -6.00 7.40
CA ALA A 110 -1.42 -7.09 8.38
C ALA A 110 -1.97 -8.37 7.73
N CYS A 111 -1.65 -9.56 8.25
CA CYS A 111 -2.11 -10.84 7.67
C CYS A 111 -3.47 -11.32 8.14
N GLY A 112 -4.04 -10.69 9.18
CA GLY A 112 -5.33 -11.09 9.76
C GLY A 112 -5.36 -12.47 10.41
N THR A 113 -4.26 -13.24 10.40
CA THR A 113 -4.26 -14.66 10.81
C THR A 113 -3.21 -15.02 11.86
N CYS A 114 -2.16 -14.20 12.06
CA CYS A 114 -1.18 -14.40 13.14
C CYS A 114 -1.79 -14.09 14.53
N GLU A 115 -1.06 -14.41 15.59
CA GLU A 115 -1.53 -14.23 16.97
C GLU A 115 -1.82 -12.75 17.27
N TYR A 116 -0.92 -11.84 16.91
CA TYR A 116 -1.15 -10.39 17.03
C TYR A 116 -2.38 -9.92 16.26
N CYS A 117 -2.57 -10.40 15.02
CA CYS A 117 -3.75 -10.05 14.23
C CYS A 117 -5.06 -10.56 14.86
N LYS A 118 -5.07 -11.76 15.43
CA LYS A 118 -6.24 -12.33 16.14
C LYS A 118 -6.59 -11.53 17.39
N GLN A 119 -5.59 -10.93 18.04
CA GLN A 119 -5.76 -10.03 19.18
C GLN A 119 -6.13 -8.59 18.77
N GLY A 120 -6.18 -8.28 17.47
CA GLY A 120 -6.44 -6.93 16.96
C GLY A 120 -5.21 -6.00 16.98
N LEU A 121 -4.02 -6.53 17.25
CA LEU A 121 -2.74 -5.82 17.29
C LEU A 121 -2.09 -5.79 15.91
N TYR A 122 -2.78 -5.22 14.93
CA TYR A 122 -2.38 -5.29 13.51
C TYR A 122 -1.04 -4.63 13.18
N SER A 123 -0.62 -3.62 13.95
CA SER A 123 0.70 -2.98 13.80
C SER A 123 1.86 -3.91 14.16
N CYS A 124 1.61 -4.94 14.96
CA CYS A 124 2.57 -5.94 15.41
C CYS A 124 2.48 -7.22 14.55
N CYS A 125 2.13 -7.09 13.26
CA CYS A 125 1.94 -8.27 12.42
C CYS A 125 3.27 -8.91 12.02
N ASP A 126 3.58 -10.05 12.64
CA ASP A 126 4.81 -10.84 12.43
C ASP A 126 5.05 -11.40 11.02
N THR A 127 4.06 -11.39 10.14
CA THR A 127 4.14 -12.14 8.87
C THR A 127 4.36 -11.26 7.65
N THR A 128 4.19 -9.95 7.80
CA THR A 128 4.06 -9.04 6.65
C THR A 128 5.34 -8.29 6.32
N ASN A 129 6.29 -8.18 7.25
CA ASN A 129 7.59 -7.53 7.03
C ASN A 129 8.77 -8.47 7.24
N PRO A 130 9.20 -9.24 6.22
CA PRO A 130 10.29 -10.19 6.38
C PRO A 130 11.69 -9.54 6.46
N SER A 131 11.82 -8.21 6.53
CA SER A 131 13.13 -7.54 6.55
C SER A 131 13.81 -7.70 7.91
N ARG A 132 14.95 -8.41 7.89
CA ARG A 132 15.85 -8.51 9.04
C ARG A 132 16.45 -7.17 9.44
N GLU A 133 16.71 -6.28 8.47
CA GLU A 133 17.23 -4.95 8.80
C GLU A 133 16.21 -4.13 9.61
N MET A 134 14.93 -4.24 9.25
CA MET A 134 13.85 -3.58 9.99
C MET A 134 13.64 -4.21 11.38
N GLU A 135 13.77 -5.54 11.48
CA GLU A 135 13.74 -6.25 12.76
C GLU A 135 14.89 -5.83 13.67
N ASP A 136 16.12 -5.72 13.15
CA ASP A 136 17.29 -5.25 13.91
C ASP A 136 17.12 -3.80 14.40
N MET A 137 16.46 -2.94 13.60
CA MET A 137 16.26 -1.53 13.93
C MET A 137 15.12 -1.31 14.94
N TYR A 138 14.06 -2.12 14.88
CA TYR A 138 12.82 -1.91 15.65
C TYR A 138 12.50 -3.01 16.67
N GLY A 139 13.27 -4.09 16.73
CA GLY A 139 13.25 -5.12 17.78
C GLY A 139 12.27 -6.29 17.59
N GLU A 140 11.24 -6.13 16.76
CA GLU A 140 10.29 -7.18 16.36
C GLU A 140 9.96 -7.03 14.87
N CYS A 141 9.38 -8.04 14.24
CA CYS A 141 8.90 -8.02 12.85
C CYS A 141 7.62 -7.15 12.76
N PRO A 142 7.74 -5.83 12.55
CA PRO A 142 6.60 -4.94 12.61
C PRO A 142 5.77 -5.11 11.36
N ALA A 143 4.47 -4.80 11.39
CA ALA A 143 3.69 -4.79 10.16
C ALA A 143 4.35 -3.91 9.09
N THR A 144 4.28 -4.32 7.81
CA THR A 144 4.86 -3.50 6.74
C THR A 144 4.02 -2.25 6.56
N ALA A 145 4.67 -1.09 6.65
CA ALA A 145 4.08 0.17 6.23
C ALA A 145 4.15 0.28 4.71
N LEU A 146 3.05 0.62 4.07
CA LEU A 146 2.99 0.87 2.62
C LEU A 146 3.92 2.02 2.21
N PRO A 147 4.92 1.82 1.34
CA PRO A 147 5.03 2.68 0.17
C PRO A 147 3.79 2.41 -0.70
N ALA A 148 3.18 3.42 -1.28
CA ALA A 148 1.90 3.31 -1.99
C ALA A 148 1.95 2.46 -3.27
N SER A 149 3.07 1.80 -3.55
CA SER A 149 3.20 0.79 -4.60
C SER A 149 2.31 -0.45 -4.36
N LEU A 150 1.82 -0.68 -3.12
CA LEU A 150 0.92 -1.80 -2.80
C LEU A 150 -0.54 -1.40 -2.53
N ALA A 151 -0.84 -0.12 -2.32
CA ALA A 151 -2.21 0.35 -2.39
C ALA A 151 -2.55 0.41 -3.86
N ILE A 152 -3.51 -0.39 -4.30
CA ILE A 152 -3.93 -0.35 -5.69
C ILE A 152 -4.64 0.99 -5.92
N LEU A 153 -3.85 1.95 -6.36
CA LEU A 153 -4.25 3.27 -6.77
C LEU A 153 -4.86 3.15 -8.16
N THR A 154 -6.05 3.67 -8.35
CA THR A 154 -6.48 4.25 -9.61
C THR A 154 -7.12 5.58 -9.26
N SER A 155 -6.62 6.71 -9.76
CA SER A 155 -7.29 8.00 -9.57
C SER A 155 -7.38 8.75 -10.89
N LEU A 156 -8.61 9.20 -11.17
CA LEU A 156 -9.04 10.27 -12.09
C LEU A 156 -8.35 10.33 -13.45
#